data_AF-A0A1M7S1D2-F1
#
_entry.id   AF-A0A1M7S1D2-F1
#
_cell.length_a   1.000
_cell.length_b   1.000
_cell.length_c   1.000
_cell.angle_alpha   90.00
_cell.angle_beta   90.00
_cell.angle_gamma   90.00
#
_symmetry.space_group_name_H-M   'P 1'
#
loop_
_entity.id
_entity.type
_entity.pdbx_description
1 polymer ?
#
loop_
_entity_poly.entity_id
_entity_poly.type
_entity_poly.pdbx_seq_one_letter_code
_entity_poly.pdbx_strand_id
1 'polypeptide(L)'
;MVYVISKDGKPLMPTKRHGKVRRLLKQGLAKVVRREPFTIQLLYDTTTYVQPVTVGIDIGSKTVGVSAITDKKEVFSAKVVLRTDIKRLIVRKKRIQTVKKVSQDEVQKSKVFE
;
A
#
# COMPACT_ATOMS: atom_id res chain seq x y z
N MET A 1 -1.34 -11.15 14.00
CA MET A 1 -0.44 -10.13 14.60
C MET A 1 -1.27 -8.90 14.93
N VAL A 2 -0.99 -8.14 15.99
CA VAL A 2 -1.62 -6.83 16.25
C VAL A 2 -0.57 -5.73 16.20
N TYR A 3 -0.77 -4.73 15.36
CA TYR A 3 0.10 -3.55 15.29
C TYR A 3 -0.34 -2.52 16.33
N VAL A 4 0.62 -1.85 16.93
CA VAL A 4 0.39 -0.98 18.09
C VAL A 4 0.96 0.39 17.81
N ILE A 5 0.18 1.43 18.08
CA ILE A 5 0.58 2.83 18.02
C ILE A 5 0.52 3.38 19.44
N SER A 6 1.51 4.18 19.83
CA SER A 6 1.51 4.89 21.11
C SER A 6 0.41 5.97 21.15
N LYS A 7 0.17 6.54 22.33
CA LYS A 7 -0.72 7.68 22.50
C LYS A 7 -0.35 8.86 21.60
N ASP A 8 0.94 9.13 21.46
CA ASP A 8 1.51 10.20 20.62
C ASP A 8 1.56 9.88 19.12
N GLY A 9 1.00 8.75 18.68
CA GLY A 9 0.99 8.37 17.26
C GLY A 9 2.27 7.68 16.77
N LYS A 10 3.22 7.37 17.65
CA LYS A 10 4.47 6.68 17.26
C LYS A 10 4.23 5.16 17.13
N PRO A 11 4.74 4.50 16.09
CA PRO A 11 4.61 3.06 15.94
C PRO A 11 5.43 2.31 17.01
N LEU A 12 4.82 1.31 17.63
CA LEU A 12 5.44 0.40 18.60
C LEU A 12 5.54 -1.00 18.01
N MET A 13 6.30 -1.87 18.68
CA MET A 13 6.41 -3.26 18.25
C MET A 13 5.06 -3.98 18.20
N PRO A 14 4.78 -4.74 17.14
CA PRO A 14 3.57 -5.53 17.07
C PRO A 14 3.59 -6.68 18.08
N THR A 15 2.41 -7.07 18.54
CA THR A 15 2.24 -8.09 19.56
C THR A 15 1.34 -9.24 19.09
N LYS A 16 1.63 -10.45 19.60
CA LYS A 16 0.76 -11.64 19.49
C LYS A 16 -0.09 -11.84 20.75
N ARG A 17 0.01 -10.94 21.74
CA ARG A 17 -0.73 -11.04 23.02
C ARG A 17 -2.19 -10.60 22.86
N HIS A 18 -2.96 -11.36 22.08
CA HIS A 18 -4.35 -11.06 21.74
C HIS A 18 -5.25 -10.89 22.98
N GLY A 19 -5.06 -11.72 24.02
CA GLY A 19 -5.80 -11.59 25.28
C GLY A 19 -5.56 -10.25 26.00
N LYS A 20 -4.32 -9.74 25.98
CA LYS A 20 -3.99 -8.41 26.54
C LYS A 20 -4.66 -7.31 25.74
N VAL A 21 -4.56 -7.36 24.40
CA VAL A 21 -5.19 -6.38 23.50
C VAL A 21 -6.70 -6.32 23.72
N ARG A 22 -7.37 -7.48 23.80
CA ARG A 22 -8.82 -7.53 24.06
C ARG A 22 -9.18 -6.88 25.40
N ARG A 23 -8.41 -7.12 26.46
CA ARG A 23 -8.64 -6.48 27.77
C ARG A 23 -8.45 -4.96 27.69
N LEU A 24 -7.39 -4.49 27.03
CA LEU A 24 -7.15 -3.06 26.84
C LEU A 24 -8.31 -2.37 26.09
N LEU A 25 -8.80 -3.00 25.02
CA LEU A 25 -9.96 -2.49 24.27
C LEU A 25 -11.23 -2.45 25.14
N LYS A 26 -11.49 -3.50 25.93
CA LYS A 26 -12.64 -3.54 26.84
C LYS A 26 -12.58 -2.51 27.96
N GLN A 27 -11.37 -2.23 28.46
CA GLN A 27 -11.11 -1.25 29.52
C GLN A 27 -11.05 0.19 28.99
N GLY A 28 -11.20 0.41 27.68
CA GLY A 28 -11.07 1.74 27.09
C GLY A 28 -9.64 2.31 27.11
N LEU A 29 -8.63 1.48 27.34
CA LEU A 29 -7.21 1.87 27.36
C LEU A 29 -6.55 1.86 25.98
N ALA A 30 -7.25 1.33 24.98
CA ALA A 30 -6.84 1.35 23.59
C ALA A 30 -8.06 1.52 22.67
N LYS A 31 -7.84 2.05 21.47
CA LYS A 31 -8.85 2.13 20.41
C LYS A 31 -8.38 1.42 19.15
N VAL A 32 -9.31 0.86 18.38
CA VAL A 32 -9.00 0.29 17.06
C VAL A 32 -8.87 1.44 16.06
N VAL A 33 -7.76 1.48 15.33
CA VAL A 33 -7.51 2.49 14.28
C VAL A 33 -7.73 1.90 12.89
N ARG A 34 -7.32 0.65 12.69
CA ARG A 34 -7.42 -0.04 11.40
C ARG A 34 -7.75 -1.51 11.62
N ARG A 35 -8.60 -2.09 10.76
CA ARG A 35 -8.98 -3.51 10.84
C ARG A 35 -8.02 -4.41 10.08
N GLU A 36 -7.48 -3.95 8.95
CA GLU A 36 -6.53 -4.72 8.14
C GLU A 36 -5.39 -3.85 7.59
N PRO A 37 -4.14 -4.06 8.05
CA PRO A 37 -3.79 -4.94 9.17
C PRO A 37 -4.42 -4.44 10.48
N PHE A 38 -4.69 -5.36 11.42
CA PHE A 38 -5.35 -5.01 12.68
C PHE A 38 -4.42 -4.18 13.56
N THR A 39 -4.79 -2.93 13.76
CA THR A 39 -3.97 -1.90 14.43
C THR A 39 -4.76 -1.22 15.53
N ILE A 40 -4.16 -1.16 16.72
CA ILE A 40 -4.69 -0.43 17.87
C ILE A 40 -3.80 0.77 18.21
N GLN A 41 -4.39 1.79 18.80
CA GLN A 41 -3.67 2.90 19.43
C GLN A 41 -3.92 2.85 20.93
N LEU A 42 -2.84 2.93 21.71
CA LEU A 42 -2.92 3.04 23.17
C LEU A 42 -3.33 4.45 23.57
N LEU A 43 -4.10 4.57 24.65
CA LEU A 43 -4.59 5.85 25.17
C LEU A 43 -3.89 6.28 26.46
N TYR A 44 -2.91 5.50 26.92
CA TYR A 44 -2.07 5.76 28.08
C TYR A 44 -0.61 5.85 27.68
N ASP A 45 0.20 6.45 28.55
CA ASP A 45 1.62 6.68 28.27
C ASP A 45 2.42 5.37 28.39
N THR A 46 3.33 5.15 27.45
CA THR A 46 4.13 3.93 27.37
C THR A 46 5.55 4.22 26.93
N THR A 47 6.46 3.30 27.26
CA THR A 47 7.81 3.31 26.70
C THR A 47 7.78 3.10 25.18
N THR A 48 8.73 3.72 24.49
CA THR A 48 8.85 3.70 23.03
C THR A 48 9.98 2.78 22.55
N TYR A 49 10.22 1.67 23.24
CA TYR A 49 11.28 0.74 22.87
C TYR A 49 10.89 -0.09 21.63
N VAL A 50 11.69 0.01 20.58
CA VAL A 50 11.56 -0.74 19.33
C VAL A 50 12.88 -1.40 19.00
N GLN A 51 12.83 -2.56 18.36
CA GLN A 51 14.00 -3.24 17.81
C GLN A 51 14.14 -2.94 16.32
N PRO A 52 15.36 -2.96 15.77
CA PRO A 52 15.57 -2.87 14.33
C PRO A 52 14.78 -3.93 13.56
N VAL A 53 14.29 -3.54 12.39
CA VAL A 53 13.54 -4.41 11.46
C VAL A 53 14.15 -4.22 10.08
N THR A 54 14.47 -5.32 9.41
CA THR A 54 14.92 -5.33 8.03
C THR A 54 13.72 -5.55 7.12
N VAL A 55 13.61 -4.76 6.05
CA VAL A 55 12.54 -4.89 5.07
C VAL A 55 13.09 -5.55 3.81
N GLY A 56 12.52 -6.68 3.43
CA GLY A 56 12.76 -7.36 2.15
C GLY A 56 11.69 -6.97 1.14
N ILE A 57 12.11 -6.57 -0.06
CA ILE A 57 11.21 -6.26 -1.17
C ILE A 57 11.61 -7.12 -2.36
N ASP A 58 10.69 -7.96 -2.81
CA ASP A 58 10.84 -8.78 -4.02
C ASP A 58 9.97 -8.21 -5.14
N ILE A 59 10.59 -7.71 -6.20
CA ILE A 59 9.91 -6.98 -7.27
C ILE A 59 9.72 -7.90 -8.47
N GLY A 60 8.48 -8.37 -8.66
CA GLY A 60 8.05 -9.07 -9.87
C GLY A 60 7.40 -8.15 -10.90
N SER A 61 7.23 -8.67 -12.13
CA SER A 61 6.62 -7.93 -13.26
C SER A 61 5.15 -7.55 -13.05
N LYS A 62 4.40 -8.33 -12.26
CA LYS A 62 2.99 -8.10 -11.94
C LYS A 62 2.73 -7.91 -10.45
N THR A 63 3.62 -8.39 -9.59
CA THR A 63 3.40 -8.46 -8.15
C THR A 63 4.68 -8.15 -7.41
N VAL A 64 4.57 -7.41 -6.31
CA VAL A 64 5.67 -7.12 -5.39
C VAL A 64 5.39 -7.83 -4.08
N GLY A 65 6.35 -8.65 -3.64
CA GLY A 65 6.38 -9.20 -2.29
C GLY A 65 7.05 -8.22 -1.34
N VAL A 66 6.42 -7.95 -0.19
CA VAL A 66 7.00 -7.13 0.87
C VAL A 66 7.01 -7.95 2.14
N SER A 67 8.16 -7.97 2.81
CA SER A 67 8.38 -8.68 4.06
C SER A 67 9.13 -7.77 5.02
N ALA A 68 8.75 -7.80 6.30
CA ALA A 68 9.50 -7.12 7.35
C ALA A 68 9.88 -8.14 8.43
N ILE A 69 11.18 -8.27 8.67
CA ILE A 69 11.77 -9.28 9.53
C ILE A 69 12.58 -8.65 10.66
N THR A 70 12.50 -9.25 11.84
CA THR A 70 13.50 -9.09 12.89
C THR A 70 14.40 -10.32 12.88
N ASP A 71 15.52 -10.27 13.61
CA ASP A 71 16.48 -11.38 13.71
C ASP A 71 15.84 -12.74 14.09
N LYS A 72 14.68 -12.71 14.74
CA LYS A 72 13.99 -13.90 15.24
C LYS A 72 12.81 -14.34 14.38
N LYS A 73 12.14 -13.41 13.69
CA LYS A 73 10.86 -13.70 13.04
C LYS A 73 10.42 -12.64 12.05
N GLU A 74 9.57 -13.05 11.13
CA GLU A 74 8.79 -12.14 10.30
C GLU A 74 7.66 -11.48 11.11
N VAL A 75 7.56 -10.15 11.00
CA VAL A 75 6.56 -9.34 11.69
C VAL A 75 5.46 -8.82 10.77
N PHE A 76 5.71 -8.76 9.46
CA PHE A 76 4.74 -8.35 8.45
C PHE A 76 5.09 -8.98 7.11
N SER A 77 4.06 -9.37 6.35
CA SER A 77 4.19 -9.76 4.97
C SER A 77 2.98 -9.28 4.19
N ALA A 78 3.21 -8.87 2.94
CA ALA A 78 2.16 -8.44 2.03
C ALA A 78 2.55 -8.73 0.58
N LYS A 79 1.51 -8.98 -0.23
CA LYS A 79 1.63 -9.08 -1.68
C LYS A 79 0.89 -7.91 -2.31
N VAL A 80 1.61 -7.08 -3.05
CA VAL A 80 1.06 -5.93 -3.75
C VAL A 80 0.92 -6.31 -5.23
N VAL A 81 -0.28 -6.16 -5.78
CA VAL A 81 -0.50 -6.34 -7.23
C VAL A 81 -0.24 -5.01 -7.92
N LEU A 82 0.70 -5.02 -8.87
CA LEU A 82 1.04 -3.85 -9.65
C LEU A 82 0.05 -3.62 -10.78
N ARG A 83 -0.08 -2.35 -11.15
CA ARG A 83 -0.92 -1.93 -12.27
C ARG A 83 -0.25 -2.27 -13.60
N THR A 84 -0.87 -3.15 -14.40
CA THR A 84 -0.29 -3.70 -15.64
C THR A 84 -0.89 -3.15 -16.94
N ASP A 85 -1.99 -2.40 -16.86
CA ASP A 85 -2.72 -1.86 -18.01
C ASP A 85 -2.08 -0.60 -18.63
N ILE A 86 -1.08 0.01 -17.97
CA ILE A 86 -0.46 1.26 -18.39
C ILE A 86 0.09 1.17 -19.82
N LYS A 87 0.82 0.09 -20.14
CA LYS A 87 1.37 -0.12 -21.50
C LYS A 87 0.26 -0.12 -22.55
N ARG A 88 -0.84 -0.83 -22.28
CA ARG A 88 -2.00 -0.90 -23.18
C ARG A 88 -2.67 0.47 -23.34
N LEU A 89 -2.84 1.22 -22.26
CA LEU A 89 -3.45 2.55 -22.28
C LEU A 89 -2.61 3.55 -23.07
N ILE A 90 -1.28 3.53 -22.92
CA ILE A 90 -0.36 4.39 -23.69
C ILE A 90 -0.45 4.06 -25.19
N VAL A 91 -0.43 2.77 -25.57
CA VAL A 91 -0.57 2.36 -26.98
C VAL A 91 -1.91 2.79 -27.55
N ARG A 92 -3.00 2.60 -26.81
CA ARG A 92 -4.35 3.04 -27.22
C ARG A 92 -4.40 4.55 -27.45
N LYS A 93 -3.85 5.34 -26.52
CA LYS A 93 -3.77 6.80 -26.65
C LYS A 93 -3.02 7.22 -27.91
N LYS A 94 -1.86 6.60 -28.19
CA LYS A 94 -1.08 6.87 -29.41
C LYS A 94 -1.87 6.56 -30.68
N ARG A 95 -2.54 5.40 -30.75
CA ARG A 95 -3.37 5.04 -31.91
C ARG A 95 -4.47 6.06 -32.18
N ILE A 96 -5.19 6.50 -31.14
CA ILE A 96 -6.24 7.52 -31.27
C ILE A 96 -5.66 8.83 -31.82
N GLN A 97 -4.47 9.25 -31.35
CA GLN A 97 -3.81 10.45 -31.86
C GLN A 97 -3.40 10.32 -33.33
N THR A 98 -2.88 9.17 -33.75
CA THR A 98 -2.55 8.91 -35.16
C THR A 98 -3.78 8.97 -36.04
N VAL A 99 -4.88 8.30 -35.66
CA VAL A 99 -6.14 8.33 -36.43
C VAL A 99 -6.66 9.76 -36.59
N LYS A 100 -6.65 10.56 -35.52
CA LYS A 100 -7.07 11.97 -35.57
C LYS A 100 -6.28 12.79 -36.57
N LYS A 101 -4.96 12.60 -36.65
CA LYS A 101 -4.10 13.31 -37.62
C LYS A 101 -4.45 12.93 -39.05
N VAL A 102 -4.55 11.63 -39.34
CA VAL A 102 -4.93 11.13 -40.68
C VAL A 102 -6.28 11.70 -41.12
N SER A 103 -7.28 11.68 -40.23
CA SER A 103 -8.60 12.25 -40.55
C SER A 103 -8.57 13.77 -40.78
N GLN A 104 -7.69 14.51 -40.08
CA GLN A 104 -7.51 15.94 -40.34
C GLN A 104 -6.81 16.20 -41.67
N ASP A 105 -5.80 15.40 -42.01
CA ASP A 105 -5.08 15.48 -43.28
C ASP A 105 -5.98 15.16 -44.48
N GLU A 106 -6.90 14.19 -44.35
CA GLU A 106 -7.90 13.85 -45.38
C GLU A 106 -8.93 14.98 -45.59
N VAL A 107 -9.42 15.58 -44.51
CA VAL A 107 -10.31 16.77 -44.58
C VAL A 107 -9.58 17.97 -45.20
N GLN A 108 -8.29 18.14 -44.91
CA GLN A 108 -7.50 19.21 -45.51
C GLN A 108 -7.25 18.97 -47.00
N LYS A 109 -7.00 17.73 -47.42
CA LYS A 109 -6.83 17.39 -48.85
C LYS A 109 -8.12 17.60 -49.64
N SER A 110 -9.26 17.14 -49.14
CA SER A 110 -10.55 17.29 -49.84
C SER A 110 -10.92 18.76 -50.09
N LYS A 111 -10.61 19.68 -49.16
CA LYS A 111 -10.76 21.14 -49.35
C LYS A 111 -9.81 21.78 -50.38
N VAL A 112 -8.76 21.08 -50.80
CA VAL A 112 -7.78 21.60 -51.78
C VAL A 112 -8.14 21.14 -53.20
N PHE A 113 -9.01 20.14 -53.35
CA PHE A 113 -9.48 19.61 -54.63
C PHE A 113 -10.89 20.09 -55.02
N GLU A 114 -11.53 20.93 -54.18
CA GLU A 114 -12.68 21.79 -54.52
C GLU A 114 -12.20 23.21 -54.85
#